data_AF-A0A4W5NYM1-F1
#
_entry.id   AF-A0A4W5NYM1-F1
#
_cell.length_a   1.000
_cell.length_b   1.000
_cell.length_c   1.000
_cell.angle_alpha   90.00
_cell.angle_beta   90.00
_cell.angle_gamma   90.00
#
_symmetry.space_group_name_H-M   'P 1'
#
loop_
_entity.id
_entity.type
_entity.pdbx_description
1 polymer ?
#
loop_
_entity_poly.entity_id
_entity_poly.type
_entity_poly.pdbx_seq_one_letter_code
_entity_poly.pdbx_strand_id
1 'polypeptide(L)'
;MMMSLFWYYRPEHTQGGRNPSTQCENEIFASRHQDQNSVACIEDKCYVLTLAQYCRFCAFVKCRGEGLPESATRMVPPCVEYGTPAHHCVPTDINPNLVFVCRHVYDFRYGRILKNLQ
;
A
#
# COMPACT_ATOMS: atom_id res chain seq x y z
N MET A 1 26.87 -2.81 -0.91
CA MET A 1 26.19 -2.09 -2.01
C MET A 1 25.27 -1.05 -1.38
N MET A 2 25.27 0.19 -1.89
CA MET A 2 24.35 1.24 -1.46
C MET A 2 23.18 1.35 -2.44
N MET A 3 22.02 1.76 -1.93
CA MET A 3 20.81 1.96 -2.73
C MET A 3 20.18 3.31 -2.39
N SER A 4 19.81 4.08 -3.41
CA SER A 4 18.99 5.28 -3.25
C SER A 4 17.52 4.89 -3.07
N LEU A 5 16.82 5.55 -2.15
CA LEU A 5 15.42 5.28 -1.86
C LEU A 5 14.63 6.56 -1.58
N PHE A 6 13.30 6.43 -1.63
CA PHE A 6 12.35 7.42 -1.15
C PHE A 6 11.61 6.88 0.06
N TRP A 7 11.43 7.69 1.09
CA TRP A 7 10.78 7.28 2.32
C TRP A 7 9.24 7.30 2.21
N TYR A 8 8.63 6.27 2.81
CA TYR A 8 7.23 6.30 3.22
C TYR A 8 7.13 6.65 4.71
N TYR A 9 6.04 7.31 5.09
CA TYR A 9 5.75 7.66 6.47
C TYR A 9 4.46 6.98 6.93
N ARG A 10 4.50 6.43 8.15
CA ARG A 10 3.30 6.02 8.87
C ARG A 10 2.60 7.26 9.42
N PRO A 11 1.27 7.24 9.63
CA PRO A 11 0.56 8.37 10.22
C PRO A 11 1.12 8.80 11.57
N GLU A 12 1.56 7.82 12.36
CA GLU A 12 2.20 8.01 13.65
C GLU A 12 3.53 8.79 13.57
N HIS A 13 4.17 8.84 12.41
CA HIS A 13 5.43 9.55 12.18
C HIS A 13 5.23 10.96 11.59
N THR A 14 3.98 11.40 11.40
CA THR A 14 3.65 12.72 10.86
C THR A 14 3.29 13.70 11.99
N GLN A 15 3.50 15.00 11.77
CA GLN A 15 3.19 16.03 12.76
C GLN A 15 1.69 16.07 13.14
N GLY A 16 0.79 15.66 12.25
CA GLY A 16 -0.65 15.60 12.50
C GLY A 16 -1.11 14.34 13.24
N GLY A 17 -0.23 13.36 13.46
CA GLY A 17 -0.54 12.09 14.09
C GLY A 17 -1.54 11.23 13.30
N ARG A 18 -1.94 10.11 13.92
CA ARG A 18 -2.95 9.21 13.38
C ARG A 18 -4.35 9.77 13.63
N ASN A 19 -5.19 9.78 12.59
CA ASN A 19 -6.61 10.06 12.70
C ASN A 19 -7.44 8.79 12.38
N PRO A 20 -7.89 8.05 13.41
CA PRO A 20 -8.60 6.78 13.21
C PRO A 20 -9.91 6.89 12.43
N SER A 21 -10.55 8.07 12.44
CA SER A 21 -11.83 8.27 11.74
C SER A 21 -11.68 8.35 10.21
N THR A 22 -10.48 8.64 9.72
CA THR A 22 -10.24 8.89 8.28
C THR A 22 -9.18 7.99 7.67
N GLN A 23 -8.29 7.43 8.49
CA GLN A 23 -7.14 6.66 8.04
C GLN A 23 -7.36 5.15 8.20
N CYS A 24 -6.87 4.38 7.22
CA CYS A 24 -6.93 2.93 7.30
C CYS A 24 -5.82 2.37 8.21
N GLU A 25 -6.01 1.15 8.74
CA GLU A 25 -5.01 0.47 9.60
C GLU A 25 -3.60 0.42 8.98
N ASN A 26 -3.48 -0.04 7.73
CA ASN A 26 -2.20 -0.14 7.01
C ASN A 26 -1.93 1.05 6.07
N GLU A 27 -2.42 2.25 6.41
CA GLU A 27 -2.14 3.43 5.59
C GLU A 27 -0.71 3.94 5.78
N ILE A 28 -0.05 4.28 4.66
CA ILE A 28 1.24 4.94 4.62
C ILE A 28 1.21 6.09 3.60
N PHE A 29 2.10 7.06 3.77
CA PHE A 29 2.19 8.23 2.91
C PHE A 29 3.52 8.26 2.17
N ALA A 30 3.47 8.29 0.83
CA ALA A 30 4.65 8.43 0.01
C ALA A 30 5.29 9.81 0.25
N SER A 31 6.62 9.93 0.25
CA SER A 31 7.31 11.21 0.36
C SER A 31 8.39 11.35 -0.70
N ARG A 32 8.74 12.60 -1.04
CA ARG A 32 9.92 12.92 -1.87
C ARG A 32 11.21 13.02 -1.05
N HIS A 33 11.18 12.54 0.20
CA HIS A 33 12.37 12.46 1.03
C HIS A 33 13.29 11.36 0.49
N GLN A 34 14.38 11.77 -0.15
CA GLN A 34 15.39 10.89 -0.72
C GLN A 34 16.51 10.60 0.27
N ASP A 35 17.02 9.37 0.28
CA ASP A 35 18.16 8.95 1.10
C ASP A 35 18.97 7.82 0.41
N GLN A 36 20.09 7.42 1.02
CA GLN A 36 20.88 6.26 0.63
C GLN A 36 21.13 5.33 1.82
N ASN A 37 20.74 4.06 1.67
CA ASN A 37 20.95 3.04 2.69
C ASN A 37 21.72 1.85 2.13
N SER A 38 22.42 1.13 3.02
CA SER A 38 23.01 -0.16 2.66
C SER A 38 21.90 -1.15 2.30
N VAL A 39 22.11 -1.92 1.23
CA VAL A 39 21.19 -2.99 0.83
C VAL A 39 21.07 -4.07 1.92
N ALA A 40 22.05 -4.16 2.80
CA ALA A 40 22.00 -5.04 3.97
C ALA A 40 20.93 -4.65 5.00
N CYS A 41 20.33 -3.45 4.88
CA CYS A 41 19.26 -2.98 5.76
C CYS A 41 17.85 -3.35 5.26
N ILE A 42 17.73 -4.05 4.12
CA ILE A 42 16.43 -4.50 3.59
C ILE A 42 16.02 -5.77 4.32
N GLU A 43 14.88 -5.73 5.01
CA GLU A 43 14.33 -6.88 5.72
C GLU A 43 13.47 -7.77 4.82
N ASP A 44 12.48 -7.17 4.13
CA ASP A 44 11.53 -7.92 3.30
C ASP A 44 10.88 -7.03 2.22
N LYS A 45 10.19 -7.66 1.28
CA LYS A 45 9.36 -7.03 0.26
C LYS A 45 7.94 -6.82 0.79
N CYS A 46 7.40 -5.62 0.56
CA CYS A 46 5.99 -5.30 0.80
C CYS A 46 5.30 -4.77 -0.46
N TYR A 47 3.98 -4.61 -0.40
CA TYR A 47 3.15 -4.15 -1.50
C TYR A 47 2.39 -2.89 -1.09
N VAL A 48 2.51 -1.83 -1.89
CA VAL A 48 1.78 -0.58 -1.67
C VAL A 48 0.72 -0.44 -2.74
N LEU A 49 -0.55 -0.40 -2.31
CA LEU A 49 -1.72 -0.40 -3.19
C LEU A 49 -2.40 0.97 -3.24
N THR A 50 -3.06 1.24 -4.36
CA THR A 50 -4.10 2.29 -4.42
C THR A 50 -5.28 1.90 -3.55
N LEU A 51 -6.11 2.87 -3.13
CA LEU A 51 -7.29 2.59 -2.31
C LEU A 51 -8.21 1.53 -2.93
N ALA A 52 -8.49 1.63 -4.24
CA ALA A 52 -9.36 0.67 -4.93
C ALA A 52 -8.78 -0.74 -4.93
N GLN A 53 -7.47 -0.88 -5.12
CA GLN A 53 -6.79 -2.18 -5.04
C GLN A 53 -6.80 -2.73 -3.62
N TYR A 54 -6.53 -1.89 -2.63
CA TYR A 54 -6.53 -2.29 -1.22
C TYR A 54 -7.91 -2.74 -0.74
N CYS A 55 -8.99 -2.05 -1.13
CA CYS A 55 -10.35 -2.48 -0.82
C CYS A 55 -10.68 -3.86 -1.41
N ARG A 56 -10.24 -4.13 -2.65
CA ARG A 56 -10.40 -5.46 -3.26
C ARG A 56 -9.59 -6.52 -2.51
N PHE A 57 -8.37 -6.19 -2.10
CA PHE A 57 -7.53 -7.08 -1.29
C PHE A 57 -8.18 -7.40 0.07
N CYS A 58 -8.70 -6.39 0.79
CA CYS A 58 -9.40 -6.60 2.05
C CYS A 58 -10.65 -7.49 1.89
N ALA A 59 -11.44 -7.27 0.83
CA ALA A 59 -12.58 -8.12 0.51
C ALA A 59 -12.14 -9.58 0.25
N PHE A 60 -11.07 -9.77 -0.51
CA PHE A 60 -10.48 -11.08 -0.76
C PHE A 60 -10.02 -11.77 0.52
N VAL A 61 -9.25 -11.09 1.37
CA VAL A 61 -8.78 -11.63 2.66
C VAL A 61 -9.97 -12.02 3.56
N LYS A 62 -11.02 -11.19 3.61
CA LYS A 62 -12.23 -11.47 4.38
C LYS A 62 -12.96 -12.72 3.86
N CYS A 63 -13.24 -12.80 2.56
CA CYS A 63 -13.91 -13.95 1.96
C CYS A 63 -13.10 -15.25 2.16
N ARG A 64 -11.77 -15.18 2.04
CA ARG A 64 -10.89 -16.33 2.29
C ARG A 64 -10.96 -16.79 3.75
N GLY A 65 -10.98 -15.86 4.71
CA GLY A 65 -11.15 -16.16 6.13
C GLY A 65 -12.51 -16.81 6.46
N GLU A 66 -13.55 -16.48 5.70
CA GLU A 66 -14.89 -17.06 5.81
C GLU A 66 -15.05 -18.37 4.99
N GLY A 67 -14.03 -18.81 4.25
CA GLY A 67 -14.08 -20.01 3.42
C GLY A 67 -14.92 -19.85 2.14
N LEU A 68 -15.25 -18.62 1.74
CA LEU A 68 -15.98 -18.36 0.50
C LEU A 68 -15.09 -18.60 -0.74
N PRO A 69 -15.69 -19.02 -1.88
CA PRO A 69 -14.95 -19.19 -3.11
C PRO A 69 -14.39 -17.85 -3.60
N GLU A 70 -13.16 -17.86 -4.14
CA GLU A 70 -12.48 -16.63 -4.61
C GLU A 70 -13.29 -15.87 -5.68
N SER A 71 -14.08 -16.60 -6.48
CA SER A 71 -14.99 -16.05 -7.47
C SER A 71 -16.03 -15.09 -6.89
N ALA A 72 -16.36 -15.20 -5.60
CA ALA A 72 -17.30 -14.30 -4.93
C ALA A 72 -16.79 -12.85 -4.86
N THR A 73 -15.47 -12.63 -4.94
CA THR A 73 -14.88 -11.28 -4.91
C THR A 73 -14.69 -10.67 -6.30
N ARG A 74 -14.83 -11.48 -7.36
CA ARG A 74 -14.52 -11.09 -8.73
C ARG A 74 -15.78 -10.59 -9.44
N MET A 75 -16.14 -9.33 -9.19
CA MET A 75 -17.30 -8.70 -9.85
C MET A 75 -17.07 -8.38 -11.35
N VAL A 76 -15.81 -8.29 -11.80
CA VAL A 76 -15.47 -7.92 -13.18
C VAL A 76 -14.72 -9.07 -13.86
N PRO A 77 -15.12 -9.46 -15.09
CA PRO A 77 -14.37 -10.44 -15.88
C PRO A 77 -12.92 -10.00 -16.08
N PRO A 78 -11.94 -10.94 -16.04
CA PRO A 78 -10.56 -10.62 -16.37
C PRO A 78 -10.45 -10.00 -17.76
N CYS A 79 -9.86 -8.80 -17.84
CA CYS A 79 -9.41 -8.26 -19.12
C CYS A 79 -8.07 -8.91 -19.48
N VAL A 80 -8.04 -9.68 -20.57
CA VAL A 80 -6.84 -10.37 -21.04
C VAL A 80 -5.86 -9.39 -21.72
N GLU A 81 -6.37 -8.30 -22.31
CA GLU A 81 -5.57 -7.32 -23.06
C GLU A 81 -4.89 -6.26 -22.18
N TYR A 82 -5.46 -5.95 -21.01
CA TYR A 82 -4.95 -4.93 -20.08
C TYR A 82 -4.64 -5.51 -18.71
N GLY A 83 -4.11 -6.74 -18.68
CA GLY A 83 -3.67 -7.40 -17.46
C GLY A 83 -2.59 -6.60 -16.74
N THR A 84 -2.73 -6.44 -15.42
CA THR A 84 -1.65 -5.88 -14.60
C THR A 84 -0.45 -6.84 -14.66
N PRO A 85 0.78 -6.37 -14.92
CA PRO A 85 1.95 -7.24 -14.98
C PRO A 85 2.10 -8.08 -13.70
N ALA A 86 2.53 -9.33 -13.82
CA ALA A 86 2.60 -10.26 -12.68
C ALA A 86 3.42 -9.71 -11.49
N HIS A 87 4.48 -8.95 -11.76
CA HIS A 87 5.32 -8.33 -10.72
C HIS A 87 4.64 -7.17 -9.98
N HIS A 88 3.55 -6.62 -10.53
CA HIS A 88 2.68 -5.62 -9.90
C HIS A 88 1.45 -6.23 -9.21
N CYS A 89 1.23 -7.54 -9.40
CA CYS A 89 0.16 -8.25 -8.71
C CYS A 89 0.59 -8.65 -7.31
N VAL A 90 -0.33 -8.50 -6.36
CA VAL A 90 -0.16 -9.00 -5.00
C VAL A 90 -0.43 -10.51 -5.01
N PRO A 91 0.49 -11.35 -4.49
CA PRO A 91 0.28 -12.79 -4.36
C PRO A 91 -0.95 -13.09 -3.49
N THR A 92 -1.68 -14.16 -3.81
CA THR A 92 -2.89 -14.55 -3.08
C THR A 92 -2.61 -15.10 -1.68
N ASP A 93 -1.39 -15.57 -1.45
CA ASP A 93 -0.88 -16.16 -0.21
C ASP A 93 -0.07 -15.17 0.65
N ILE A 94 0.05 -13.90 0.24
CA ILE A 94 0.83 -12.90 0.97
C ILE A 94 0.28 -12.67 2.38
N ASN A 95 1.19 -12.41 3.34
CA ASN A 95 0.80 -11.95 4.67
C ASN A 95 0.14 -10.56 4.57
N PRO A 96 -1.11 -10.37 5.07
CA PRO A 96 -1.79 -9.08 5.03
C PRO A 96 -1.03 -7.92 5.69
N ASN A 97 -0.13 -8.21 6.63
CA ASN A 97 0.70 -7.20 7.29
C ASN A 97 1.78 -6.60 6.37
N LEU A 98 2.06 -7.23 5.22
CA LEU A 98 2.98 -6.74 4.19
C LEU A 98 2.26 -5.97 3.07
N VAL A 99 0.94 -5.74 3.21
CA VAL A 99 0.12 -5.02 2.23
C VAL A 99 -0.35 -3.70 2.84
N PHE A 100 0.08 -2.61 2.23
CA PHE A 100 -0.18 -1.24 2.65
C PHE A 100 -1.05 -0.50 1.64
N VAL A 101 -1.72 0.56 2.09
CA VAL A 101 -2.47 1.49 1.22
C VAL A 101 -1.81 2.86 1.22
N CYS A 102 -1.71 3.48 0.05
CA CYS A 102 -1.21 4.84 -0.08
C CYS A 102 -2.21 5.68 -0.89
N ARG A 103 -2.77 6.71 -0.25
CA ARG A 103 -3.73 7.65 -0.87
C ARG A 103 -3.16 9.06 -1.03
N HIS A 104 -2.20 9.40 -0.16
CA HIS A 104 -1.73 10.76 0.02
C HIS A 104 -0.21 10.82 0.00
N VAL A 105 0.31 12.01 -0.30
CA VAL A 105 1.74 12.29 -0.28
C VAL A 105 2.05 13.10 0.97
N TYR A 106 3.09 12.74 1.71
CA TYR A 106 3.58 13.50 2.84
C TYR A 106 4.74 14.41 2.42
N ASP A 107 4.54 15.71 2.61
CA ASP A 107 5.55 16.74 2.41
C ASP A 107 6.37 16.90 3.70
N PHE A 108 7.47 16.16 3.79
CA PHE A 108 8.32 16.10 4.98
C PHE A 108 8.95 17.45 5.35
N ARG A 109 9.11 18.36 4.38
CA ARG A 109 9.73 19.68 4.60
C ARG A 109 8.79 20.61 5.37
N TYR A 110 7.50 20.52 5.08
CA TYR A 110 6.47 21.39 5.66
C TYR A 110 5.53 20.67 6.64
N GLY A 111 5.79 19.39 6.93
CA GLY A 111 5.02 18.62 7.92
C GLY A 111 3.56 18.37 7.55
N ARG A 112 3.21 18.40 6.26
CA ARG A 112 1.81 18.37 5.80
C ARG A 112 1.51 17.22 4.86
N ILE A 113 0.27 16.74 4.93
CA ILE A 113 -0.26 15.76 3.99
C ILE A 113 -0.87 16.51 2.80
N LEU A 114 -0.36 16.21 1.60
CA LEU A 114 -0.89 16.72 0.34
C LEU A 114 -2.07 15.83 -0.07
N LYS A 115 -3.24 16.44 -0.17
CA LYS A 115 -4.40 15.81 -0.82
C LYS A 115 -4.14 15.87 -2.32
N ASN A 116 -4.26 14.72 -3.02
CA ASN A 116 -4.28 14.75 -4.47
C ASN A 116 -5.46 15.64 -4.91
N LEU A 117 -5.19 16.66 -5.74
CA LEU A 117 -6.24 17.32 -6.51
C LEU A 117 -6.74 16.26 -7.49
N GLN A 118 -7.96 15.77 -7.27
CA GLN A 118 -8.68 14.96 -8.25
C GLN A 118 -9.01 15.81 -9.48
#